data_AF-A0A974Z892-F1
#
_entry.id   AF-A0A974Z892-F1
#
_cell.length_a   1.000
_cell.length_b   1.000
_cell.length_c   1.000
_cell.angle_alpha   90.00
_cell.angle_beta   90.00
_cell.angle_gamma   90.00
#
_symmetry.space_group_name_H-M   'P 1'
#
loop_
_entity.id
_entity.type
_entity.pdbx_description
1 polymer ?
#
loop_
_entity_poly.entity_id
_entity_poly.type
_entity_poly.pdbx_seq_one_letter_code
_entity_poly.pdbx_strand_id
1 'polypeptide(L)'
;MGLIRKTLMISTGGIVRGSSKKQRVAKASLKELRAQTRYQQAAAAAAVQQASQVAPMPAGPPVAPPPGWYPSPQQAGQMQWWDGAQWTPSFAPQR
;
A
#
# COMPACT_ATOMS: atom_id res chain seq x y z
N MET A 1 -24.98 49.66 -9.17
CA MET A 1 -23.91 48.78 -8.64
C MET A 1 -24.15 47.37 -9.18
N GLY A 2 -23.74 46.93 -10.38
CA GLY A 2 -22.50 47.16 -11.10
C GLY A 2 -21.67 45.86 -11.13
N LEU A 3 -22.18 44.75 -11.67
CA LEU A 3 -21.38 43.53 -11.90
C LEU A 3 -21.64 43.01 -13.33
N ILE A 4 -20.75 43.42 -14.23
CA ILE A 4 -20.81 43.13 -15.66
C ILE A 4 -20.50 41.64 -15.86
N ARG A 5 -21.49 40.91 -16.37
CA ARG A 5 -21.33 39.57 -16.93
C ARG A 5 -20.34 39.68 -18.09
N LYS A 6 -19.11 39.19 -17.92
CA LYS A 6 -18.13 39.08 -19.01
C LYS A 6 -18.56 37.95 -19.95
N THR A 7 -19.44 38.27 -20.89
CA THR A 7 -19.66 37.46 -22.09
C THR A 7 -18.38 37.51 -22.91
N LEU A 8 -17.53 36.49 -22.78
CA LEU A 8 -16.37 36.33 -23.64
C LEU A 8 -16.86 35.79 -24.99
N MET A 9 -17.24 36.70 -25.88
CA MET A 9 -17.40 36.38 -27.30
C MET A 9 -16.03 36.07 -27.87
N ILE A 10 -15.79 34.80 -28.22
CA ILE A 10 -14.62 34.41 -29.00
C ILE A 10 -15.06 34.42 -30.46
N SER A 11 -14.85 35.56 -31.09
CA SER A 11 -15.03 35.74 -32.52
C SER A 11 -14.07 34.84 -33.30
N THR A 12 -14.68 34.10 -34.23
CA THR A 12 -14.07 33.55 -35.44
C THR A 12 -13.25 34.61 -36.17
N GLY A 13 -11.99 34.32 -36.50
CA GLY A 13 -11.14 35.19 -37.33
C GLY A 13 -9.67 34.84 -37.19
N GLY A 14 -9.18 33.94 -38.05
CA GLY A 14 -7.85 33.35 -37.92
C GLY A 14 -6.69 34.33 -38.08
N ILE A 15 -5.58 34.06 -37.40
CA ILE A 15 -4.22 34.28 -37.89
C ILE A 15 -3.32 33.20 -37.26
N VAL A 16 -2.82 32.26 -38.08
CA VAL A 16 -1.61 31.50 -37.76
C VAL A 16 -0.43 32.46 -37.94
N ARG A 17 -0.09 33.19 -36.88
CA ARG A 17 1.16 33.98 -36.82
C ARG A 17 1.78 33.73 -35.46
N GLY A 18 2.84 32.93 -35.48
CA GLY A 18 3.81 32.68 -34.41
C GLY A 18 3.20 32.56 -33.01
N SER A 19 3.05 31.32 -32.51
CA SER A 19 2.57 31.10 -31.13
C SER A 19 3.31 32.04 -30.17
N SER A 20 2.58 32.96 -29.55
CA SER A 20 3.15 34.01 -28.71
C SER A 20 4.10 33.39 -27.68
N LYS A 21 5.16 34.10 -27.26
CA LYS A 21 6.17 33.61 -26.30
C LYS A 21 5.53 32.91 -25.10
N LYS A 22 4.40 33.44 -24.62
CA LYS A 22 3.58 32.86 -23.54
C LYS A 22 3.01 31.48 -23.88
N GLN A 23 2.55 31.27 -25.12
CA GLN A 23 2.02 29.99 -25.59
C GLN A 23 3.13 28.95 -25.78
N ARG A 24 4.34 29.36 -26.19
CA ARG A 24 5.52 28.46 -26.24
C ARG A 24 5.92 28.02 -24.83
N VAL A 25 5.98 28.98 -23.90
CA VAL A 25 6.28 28.70 -22.49
C VAL A 25 5.19 27.82 -21.87
N ALA A 26 3.91 28.09 -22.13
CA ALA A 26 2.81 27.25 -21.63
C ALA A 26 2.82 25.83 -22.20
N LYS A 27 3.18 25.65 -23.48
CA LYS A 27 3.36 24.32 -24.09
C LYS A 27 4.58 23.60 -23.53
N ALA A 28 5.68 24.32 -23.30
CA ALA A 28 6.88 23.77 -22.69
C ALA A 28 6.61 23.32 -21.25
N SER A 29 5.94 24.14 -20.44
CA SER A 29 5.57 23.79 -19.07
C SER A 29 4.57 22.62 -19.02
N LEU A 30 3.63 22.54 -19.96
CA LEU A 30 2.73 21.39 -20.07
C LEU A 30 3.46 20.10 -20.45
N LYS A 31 4.45 20.19 -21.36
CA LYS A 31 5.30 19.04 -21.72
C LYS A 31 6.12 18.59 -20.52
N GLU A 32 6.68 19.53 -19.78
CA GLU A 32 7.46 19.27 -18.58
C GLU A 32 6.60 18.64 -17.48
N LEU A 33 5.41 19.18 -17.21
CA LEU A 33 4.48 18.60 -16.24
C LEU A 33 4.14 17.14 -16.59
N ARG A 34 3.88 16.85 -17.87
CA ARG A 34 3.64 15.47 -18.33
C ARG A 34 4.87 14.58 -18.17
N ALA A 35 6.07 15.10 -18.42
CA ALA A 35 7.31 14.36 -18.21
C ALA A 35 7.50 14.04 -16.71
N GLN A 36 7.24 15.02 -15.83
CA GLN A 36 7.26 14.84 -14.38
C GLN A 36 6.22 13.80 -13.93
N THR A 37 4.98 13.87 -14.44
CA THR A 37 3.95 12.88 -14.13
C THR A 37 4.34 11.48 -14.60
N ARG A 38 4.91 11.33 -15.81
CA ARG A 38 5.39 10.03 -16.30
C ARG A 38 6.51 9.47 -15.43
N TYR A 39 7.44 10.31 -14.98
CA TYR A 39 8.50 9.90 -14.07
C TYR A 39 7.93 9.41 -12.74
N GLN A 40 6.96 10.14 -12.16
CA GLN A 40 6.28 9.70 -10.94
C GLN A 40 5.54 8.37 -11.12
N GLN A 41 4.84 8.20 -12.25
CA GLN A 41 4.15 6.94 -12.54
C GLN A 41 5.11 5.76 -12.72
N ALA A 42 6.26 5.96 -13.38
CA ALA A 42 7.27 4.91 -13.53
C ALA A 42 7.89 4.51 -12.17
N ALA A 43 8.18 5.49 -11.31
CA ALA A 43 8.67 5.23 -9.95
C ALA A 43 7.64 4.48 -9.10
N ALA A 44 6.36 4.88 -9.18
CA ALA A 44 5.28 4.19 -8.49
C ALA A 44 5.09 2.75 -9.01
N ALA A 45 5.15 2.54 -10.32
CA ALA A 45 5.08 1.20 -10.92
C ALA A 45 6.25 0.30 -10.49
N ALA A 46 7.47 0.84 -10.43
CA ALA A 46 8.63 0.12 -9.93
C ALA A 46 8.50 -0.25 -8.45
N ALA A 47 7.95 0.65 -7.62
CA ALA A 47 7.69 0.37 -6.21
C ALA A 47 6.64 -0.75 -6.02
N VAL A 48 5.55 -0.74 -6.80
CA VAL A 48 4.54 -1.82 -6.78
C VAL A 48 5.15 -3.15 -7.22
N GLN A 49 6.00 -3.14 -8.25
CA GLN A 49 6.72 -4.34 -8.69
C GLN A 49 7.67 -4.88 -7.60
N GLN A 50 8.39 -4.00 -6.90
CA GLN A 50 9.24 -4.41 -5.77
C GLN A 50 8.43 -5.00 -4.63
N ALA A 51 7.29 -4.38 -4.27
CA ALA A 51 6.38 -4.91 -3.26
C ALA A 51 5.75 -6.25 -3.65
N SER A 52 5.68 -6.57 -4.94
CA SER A 52 5.20 -7.87 -5.42
C SER A 52 6.29 -8.96 -5.40
N GLN A 53 7.56 -8.57 -5.37
CA GLN A 53 8.72 -9.49 -5.38
C GLN A 53 9.13 -9.98 -4.01
N VAL A 54 8.70 -9.33 -2.92
CA VAL A 54 8.76 -9.91 -1.58
C VAL A 54 7.73 -11.04 -1.53
N ALA A 55 8.14 -12.22 -2.01
CA ALA A 55 7.42 -13.45 -1.74
C ALA A 55 7.22 -13.55 -0.22
N PRO A 56 6.02 -13.88 0.27
CA PRO A 56 5.88 -14.25 1.67
C PRO A 56 6.81 -15.43 1.89
N MET A 57 7.83 -15.24 2.73
CA MET A 57 8.69 -16.33 3.16
C MET A 57 7.75 -17.44 3.64
N PRO A 58 7.88 -18.69 3.17
CA PRO A 58 7.01 -19.74 3.64
C PRO A 58 7.17 -19.79 5.15
N ALA A 59 6.12 -19.42 5.89
CA ALA A 59 6.07 -19.64 7.31
C ALA A 59 6.26 -21.14 7.47
N GLY A 60 7.41 -21.53 8.05
CA GLY A 60 7.68 -22.93 8.34
C GLY A 60 6.53 -23.53 9.14
N PRO A 61 6.36 -24.86 9.13
CA PRO A 61 5.29 -25.50 9.89
C PRO A 61 5.35 -25.00 11.35
N PRO A 62 4.21 -24.67 11.98
CA PRO A 62 4.19 -24.24 13.36
C PRO A 62 4.86 -25.32 14.20
N VAL A 63 5.99 -24.99 14.81
CA VAL A 63 6.70 -25.90 15.71
C VAL A 63 5.86 -25.97 16.98
N ALA A 64 5.07 -27.03 17.09
CA ALA A 64 4.34 -27.31 18.33
C ALA A 64 5.35 -27.56 19.46
N PRO A 65 5.04 -27.17 20.70
CA PRO A 65 5.87 -27.52 21.84
C PRO A 65 6.03 -29.04 21.95
N PRO A 66 7.20 -29.52 22.41
CA PRO A 66 7.43 -30.94 22.60
C PRO A 66 6.46 -31.52 23.63
N PRO A 67 6.24 -32.85 23.64
CA PRO A 67 5.40 -33.50 24.62
C PRO A 67 5.90 -33.24 26.05
N GLY A 68 5.00 -32.85 26.97
CA GLY A 68 5.39 -32.41 28.31
C GLY A 68 4.24 -31.94 29.19
N TRP A 69 4.57 -31.63 30.45
CA TRP A 69 3.64 -31.01 31.39
C TRP A 69 3.67 -29.50 31.26
N TYR A 70 2.54 -28.89 30.96
CA TYR A 70 2.38 -27.45 30.81
C TYR A 70 1.23 -26.93 31.69
N PRO A 71 1.25 -25.65 32.10
CA PRO A 71 0.16 -25.07 32.90
C PRO A 71 -1.18 -25.17 32.14
N SER A 72 -2.21 -25.73 32.79
CA SER A 72 -3.52 -25.85 32.16
C SER A 72 -4.21 -24.49 32.08
N PRO A 73 -4.69 -24.05 30.90
CA PRO A 73 -5.46 -22.82 30.79
C PRO A 73 -6.86 -22.93 31.43
N GLN A 74 -7.34 -24.15 31.66
CA GLN A 74 -8.67 -24.42 32.23
C GLN A 74 -8.65 -24.44 33.76
N GLN A 75 -7.51 -24.78 34.37
CA GLN A 75 -7.37 -24.96 35.81
C GLN A 75 -6.08 -24.33 36.31
N ALA A 76 -6.20 -23.13 36.89
CA ALA A 76 -5.09 -22.44 37.52
C ALA A 76 -4.52 -23.30 38.67
N GLY A 77 -3.19 -23.49 38.69
CA GLY A 77 -2.49 -24.31 39.69
C GLY A 77 -2.40 -25.81 39.34
N GLN A 78 -2.85 -26.22 38.15
CA GLN A 78 -2.66 -27.58 37.64
C GLN A 78 -1.83 -27.60 36.36
N MET A 79 -1.06 -28.67 36.18
CA MET A 79 -0.36 -28.97 34.94
C MET A 79 -1.16 -30.01 34.15
N GLN A 80 -1.30 -29.80 32.85
CA GLN A 80 -1.92 -30.74 31.92
C GLN A 80 -0.84 -31.29 30.98
N TRP A 81 -0.98 -32.55 30.57
CA TRP A 81 -0.02 -33.18 29.67
C TRP A 81 -0.37 -32.87 28.20
N TRP A 82 0.61 -32.33 27.46
CA TRP A 82 0.59 -32.12 26.02
C TRP A 82 1.31 -33.27 25.32
N ASP A 83 0.69 -33.91 24.32
CA ASP A 83 1.28 -35.05 23.60
C ASP A 83 2.07 -34.65 22.34
N GLY A 84 2.20 -33.35 22.07
CA GLY A 84 2.80 -32.80 20.84
C GLY A 84 1.78 -32.35 19.80
N ALA A 85 0.52 -32.78 19.90
CA ALA A 85 -0.56 -32.42 18.97
C ALA A 85 -1.81 -31.89 19.68
N GLN A 86 -2.11 -32.38 20.88
CA GLN A 86 -3.30 -32.06 21.67
C GLN A 86 -3.06 -32.18 23.18
N TRP A 87 -3.96 -31.56 23.94
CA TRP A 87 -3.99 -31.72 25.39
C TRP A 87 -4.68 -33.02 25.77
N THR A 88 -4.02 -33.82 26.59
CA THR A 88 -4.58 -35.06 27.13
C THR A 88 -5.37 -34.78 28.43
N PRO A 89 -6.28 -35.68 28.85
CA PRO A 89 -7.02 -35.54 30.11
C PRO A 89 -6.18 -35.89 31.37
N SER A 90 -4.85 -35.95 31.24
CA SER A 90 -3.94 -36.20 32.37
C SER A 90 -3.56 -34.89 33.04
N PHE A 91 -3.80 -34.80 34.35
CA PHE A 91 -3.51 -33.62 35.18
C PHE A 91 -2.57 -33.98 36.33
N ALA A 92 -1.66 -33.08 36.67
CA ALA A 92 -0.74 -33.19 37.79
C ALA A 92 -0.77 -31.91 38.66
N PRO A 93 -0.63 -32.03 39.98
CA PRO A 93 -0.53 -30.86 40.86
C PRO A 93 0.78 -30.11 40.59
N GLN A 94 0.69 -28.79 40.45
CA GLN A 94 1.87 -27.92 40.42
C GLN A 94 2.41 -27.83 41.86
N ARG A 95 3.51 -28.54 42.13
CA ARG A 95 4.17 -28.63 43.44
C ARG A 95 4.74 -27.29 43.90
#